data_AF-A0A0R3PIP5-F1
#
_entry.id   AF-A0A0R3PIP5-F1
#
_cell.length_a   1.000
_cell.length_b   1.000
_cell.length_c   1.000
_cell.angle_alpha   90.00
_cell.angle_beta   90.00
_cell.angle_gamma   90.00
#
_symmetry.space_group_name_H-M   'P 1'
#
loop_
_entity.id
_entity.type
_entity.pdbx_description
1 polymer ?
#
loop_
_entity_poly.entity_id
_entity_poly.type
_entity_poly.pdbx_seq_one_letter_code
_entity_poly.pdbx_strand_id
1 'polypeptide(L)'
;MYIKRLEIDGFKSYSKLQVIDGFDTQFNAITGLNGTGKSNILDSICFVLGITNLTHIRAGQLTDLVYKQGQAGITKATVTITFDNKDKKHGPIGYHNCDEITIKRQIVVNGRNTYSINGSTTTNAKVSDFFRSVGLNVNNPHFLIMQGRITKVLNMKPHEVFFRLLDFRLYESK
;
A
#
# COMPACT_ATOMS: atom_id res chain seq x y z
N MET A 1 5.15 5.75 -13.82
CA MET A 1 3.87 5.30 -13.25
C MET A 1 3.62 6.02 -11.93
N TYR A 2 2.41 6.54 -11.68
CA TYR A 2 2.04 7.17 -10.40
C TYR A 2 0.59 6.83 -10.02
N ILE A 3 0.22 6.99 -8.74
CA ILE A 3 -1.16 6.78 -8.28
C ILE A 3 -2.03 7.89 -8.86
N LYS A 4 -3.08 7.54 -9.60
CA LYS A 4 -4.06 8.48 -10.13
C LYS A 4 -5.27 8.60 -9.19
N ARG A 5 -5.77 7.45 -8.73
CA ARG A 5 -6.96 7.34 -7.88
C ARG A 5 -6.83 6.23 -6.85
N LEU A 6 -7.40 6.45 -5.68
CA LEU A 6 -7.51 5.50 -4.58
C LEU A 6 -8.98 5.40 -4.15
N GLU A 7 -9.52 4.18 -4.12
CA GLU A 7 -10.88 3.87 -3.68
C GLU A 7 -10.81 2.95 -2.47
N ILE A 8 -11.50 3.33 -1.39
CA ILE A 8 -11.47 2.65 -0.10
C ILE A 8 -12.90 2.35 0.34
N ASP A 9 -13.26 1.08 0.52
CA ASP A 9 -14.60 0.65 0.92
C ASP A 9 -14.53 -0.38 2.05
N GLY A 10 -15.28 -0.17 3.13
CA GLY A 10 -15.33 -1.07 4.28
C GLY A 10 -14.00 -1.28 5.02
N PHE A 11 -13.01 -0.39 4.85
CA PHE A 11 -11.65 -0.53 5.39
C PHE A 11 -11.41 0.34 6.63
N LYS A 12 -11.08 -0.29 7.75
CA LYS A 12 -10.76 0.35 9.05
C LYS A 12 -11.79 1.37 9.54
N SER A 13 -11.55 2.66 9.32
CA SER A 13 -12.43 3.78 9.71
C SER A 13 -13.41 4.18 8.60
N TYR A 14 -13.26 3.63 7.40
CA TYR A 14 -14.07 3.96 6.23
C TYR A 14 -15.18 2.93 6.07
N SER A 15 -16.39 3.25 6.55
CA SER A 15 -17.58 2.38 6.42
C SER A 15 -18.22 2.42 5.05
N LYS A 16 -18.06 3.53 4.33
CA LYS A 16 -18.59 3.76 2.98
C LYS A 16 -17.43 3.97 2.02
N LEU A 17 -17.68 3.71 0.73
CA LEU A 17 -16.78 4.03 -0.36
C LEU A 17 -16.30 5.49 -0.25
N GLN A 18 -14.98 5.65 -0.12
CA GLN A 18 -14.27 6.91 -0.26
C GLN A 18 -13.43 6.86 -1.52
N VAL A 19 -13.54 7.90 -2.34
CA VAL A 19 -12.75 8.04 -3.56
C VAL A 19 -11.85 9.25 -3.40
N ILE A 20 -10.54 9.01 -3.47
CA ILE A 20 -9.50 10.03 -3.46
C ILE A 20 -8.92 10.05 -4.88
N ASP A 21 -9.08 11.17 -5.57
CA ASP A 21 -8.62 11.37 -6.95
C ASP A 21 -7.78 12.65 -7.02
N GLY A 22 -7.12 12.87 -8.16
CA GLY A 22 -6.32 14.08 -8.37
C GLY A 22 -5.00 14.08 -7.63
N PHE A 23 -4.39 12.90 -7.46
CA PHE A 23 -3.01 12.80 -6.96
C PHE A 23 -2.04 13.48 -7.93
N ASP A 24 -1.19 14.34 -7.38
CA ASP A 24 -0.11 14.99 -8.13
C ASP A 24 1.07 14.03 -8.34
N THR A 25 1.82 14.24 -9.42
CA THR A 25 2.97 13.38 -9.77
C THR A 25 4.19 13.62 -8.88
N GLN A 26 4.29 14.78 -8.24
CA GLN A 26 5.46 15.22 -7.47
C GLN A 26 5.19 15.16 -5.97
N PHE A 27 4.11 15.79 -5.50
CA PHE A 27 3.88 15.96 -4.08
C PHE A 27 2.40 15.91 -3.68
N ASN A 28 2.10 15.05 -2.72
CA ASN A 28 0.76 14.89 -2.16
C ASN A 28 0.81 15.03 -0.64
N ALA A 29 -0.09 15.84 -0.08
CA ALA A 29 -0.22 16.01 1.36
C ALA A 29 -1.60 15.53 1.83
N ILE A 30 -1.61 14.71 2.89
CA ILE A 30 -2.84 14.24 3.54
C ILE A 30 -2.89 14.87 4.93
N THR A 31 -3.83 15.79 5.15
CA THR A 31 -3.98 16.54 6.41
C THR A 31 -5.37 16.34 7.00
N GLY A 32 -5.47 16.41 8.33
CA GLY A 32 -6.76 16.31 9.02
C GLY A 32 -6.60 16.13 10.53
N LEU A 33 -7.68 16.39 11.27
CA LEU A 33 -7.70 16.26 12.73
C LEU A 33 -7.32 14.84 13.18
N ASN A 34 -6.87 14.71 14.43
CA ASN A 34 -6.58 13.39 14.99
C ASN A 34 -7.87 12.57 15.11
N GLY A 35 -7.77 11.26 14.82
CA GLY A 35 -8.92 10.35 14.82
C GLY A 35 -9.75 10.31 13.52
N THR A 36 -9.51 11.19 12.54
CA THR A 36 -10.30 11.26 11.29
C THR A 36 -9.98 10.17 10.26
N GLY A 37 -9.05 9.24 10.56
CA GLY A 37 -8.70 8.15 9.65
C GLY A 37 -7.62 8.48 8.61
N LYS A 38 -6.97 9.65 8.68
CA LYS A 38 -5.88 10.03 7.76
C LYS A 38 -4.80 8.96 7.57
N SER A 39 -4.33 8.34 8.66
CA SER A 39 -3.32 7.29 8.59
C SER A 39 -3.86 5.98 7.96
N ASN A 40 -5.17 5.77 7.97
CA ASN A 40 -5.79 4.61 7.33
C ASN A 40 -5.77 4.73 5.80
N ILE A 41 -5.56 5.94 5.24
CA ILE A 41 -5.29 6.11 3.81
C ILE A 41 -3.96 5.43 3.46
N LEU A 42 -2.92 5.72 4.23
CA LEU A 42 -1.60 5.09 4.04
C LEU A 42 -1.69 3.57 4.25
N ASP A 43 -2.38 3.11 5.30
CA ASP A 43 -2.57 1.67 5.53
C ASP A 43 -3.32 1.00 4.37
N SER A 44 -4.29 1.68 3.75
CA SER A 44 -5.03 1.16 2.59
C SER A 44 -4.13 0.99 1.37
N ILE A 45 -3.21 1.94 1.14
CA ILE A 45 -2.21 1.85 0.08
C ILE A 45 -1.29 0.65 0.36
N CYS A 46 -0.73 0.58 1.56
CA CYS A 46 0.12 -0.53 2.00
C CYS A 46 -0.58 -1.90 1.89
N PHE A 47 -1.88 -1.94 2.17
CA PHE A 47 -2.70 -3.13 2.02
C PHE A 47 -2.76 -3.60 0.56
N VAL A 48 -3.03 -2.71 -0.41
CA VAL A 48 -3.04 -3.07 -1.83
C VAL A 48 -1.65 -3.44 -2.34
N LEU A 49 -0.62 -2.71 -1.91
CA LEU A 49 0.78 -2.99 -2.26
C LEU A 49 1.24 -4.38 -1.79
N GLY A 50 0.54 -4.99 -0.84
CA GLY A 50 0.82 -6.35 -0.39
C GLY A 50 1.88 -6.44 0.69
N ILE A 51 2.05 -5.39 1.51
CA ILE A 51 2.93 -5.44 2.67
C ILE A 51 2.54 -6.62 3.57
N THR A 52 3.49 -7.51 3.79
CA THR A 52 3.30 -8.77 4.55
C THR A 52 3.37 -8.55 6.06
N ASN A 53 4.20 -7.61 6.49
CA ASN A 53 4.35 -7.27 7.90
C ASN A 53 3.17 -6.40 8.39
N LEU A 54 2.20 -7.03 9.04
CA LEU A 54 0.97 -6.39 9.51
C LEU A 54 1.20 -5.29 10.56
N THR A 55 2.35 -5.31 11.26
CA THR A 55 2.72 -4.25 12.21
C THR A 55 2.86 -2.89 11.52
N HIS A 56 3.31 -2.87 10.26
CA HIS A 56 3.40 -1.63 9.47
C HIS A 56 2.03 -1.04 9.16
N ILE A 57 1.01 -1.89 8.98
CA ILE A 57 -0.37 -1.44 8.76
C ILE A 57 -1.21 -1.47 10.03
N ARG A 58 -0.59 -1.47 11.22
CA ARG A 58 -1.25 -1.31 12.53
C ARG A 58 -2.42 -2.29 12.71
N ALA A 59 -2.19 -3.56 12.39
CA ALA A 59 -3.17 -4.64 12.53
C ALA A 59 -2.49 -5.92 13.07
N GLY A 60 -3.21 -6.71 13.86
CA GLY A 60 -2.73 -8.02 14.33
C GLY A 60 -3.03 -9.13 13.34
N GLN A 61 -4.21 -9.06 12.70
CA GLN A 61 -4.67 -9.99 11.67
C GLN A 61 -5.33 -9.22 10.52
N LEU A 62 -5.39 -9.84 9.34
CA LEU A 62 -5.96 -9.19 8.15
C LEU A 62 -7.44 -8.81 8.33
N THR A 63 -8.20 -9.58 9.11
CA THR A 63 -9.62 -9.29 9.40
C THR A 63 -9.82 -8.04 10.26
N ASP A 64 -8.78 -7.53 10.92
CA ASP A 64 -8.83 -6.24 11.64
C ASP A 64 -8.83 -5.04 10.70
N LEU A 65 -8.52 -5.26 9.42
CA LEU A 65 -8.60 -4.23 8.39
C LEU A 65 -10.03 -3.97 7.92
N VAL A 66 -10.97 -4.88 8.23
CA VAL A 66 -12.39 -4.68 7.93
C VAL A 66 -13.00 -3.75 8.97
N TYR A 67 -13.83 -2.81 8.52
CA TYR A 67 -14.56 -1.89 9.39
C TYR A 67 -15.41 -2.66 10.42
N LYS A 68 -15.22 -2.38 11.71
CA LYS A 68 -15.94 -3.03 12.83
C LYS A 68 -16.76 -2.06 13.70
N GLN A 69 -16.59 -0.74 13.53
CA GLN A 69 -17.14 0.24 14.47
C GLN A 69 -18.61 0.61 14.17
N GLY A 70 -19.56 -0.18 14.66
CA GLY A 70 -20.95 0.28 14.79
C GLY A 70 -21.85 0.15 13.55
N GLN A 71 -21.52 -0.73 12.60
CA GLN A 71 -22.49 -1.17 11.57
C GLN A 71 -22.56 -2.69 11.48
N ALA A 72 -23.75 -3.22 11.74
CA ALA A 72 -24.09 -4.60 11.40
C ALA A 72 -24.09 -4.75 9.87
N GLY A 73 -23.34 -5.72 9.35
CA GLY A 73 -23.41 -6.14 7.94
C GLY A 73 -22.18 -5.84 7.06
N ILE A 74 -21.22 -5.02 7.49
CA ILE A 74 -19.96 -4.88 6.75
C ILE A 74 -19.08 -6.10 7.06
N THR A 75 -18.98 -7.01 6.08
CA THR A 75 -18.17 -8.23 6.17
C THR A 75 -17.01 -8.23 5.20
N LYS A 76 -16.77 -7.14 4.48
CA LYS A 76 -15.69 -7.03 3.51
C LYS A 76 -15.02 -5.67 3.54
N ALA A 77 -13.73 -5.65 3.23
CA ALA A 77 -12.97 -4.45 2.91
C ALA A 77 -12.39 -4.59 1.51
N THR A 78 -12.55 -3.55 0.70
CA THR A 78 -12.02 -3.48 -0.66
C THR A 78 -11.22 -2.20 -0.79
N VAL A 79 -9.99 -2.31 -1.30
CA VAL A 79 -9.19 -1.14 -1.65
C VAL A 79 -8.72 -1.31 -3.09
N THR A 80 -8.88 -0.26 -3.87
CA THR A 80 -8.50 -0.22 -5.28
C THR A 80 -7.59 0.97 -5.52
N ILE A 81 -6.46 0.74 -6.17
CA ILE A 81 -5.55 1.79 -6.64
C ILE A 81 -5.54 1.75 -8.16
N THR A 82 -5.80 2.89 -8.79
CA THR A 82 -5.60 3.09 -10.23
C THR A 82 -4.33 3.89 -10.43
N PHE A 83 -3.41 3.34 -11.21
CA PHE A 83 -2.15 3.96 -11.59
C PHE A 83 -2.24 4.49 -13.01
N ASP A 84 -1.71 5.70 -13.22
CA ASP A 84 -1.41 6.18 -14.57
C ASP A 84 -0.11 5.51 -15.05
N ASN A 85 -0.19 4.90 -16.23
CA ASN A 85 0.88 4.16 -16.88
C ASN A 85 1.13 4.69 -18.31
N LYS A 86 1.00 6.01 -18.53
CA LYS A 86 1.29 6.62 -19.84
C LYS A 86 2.78 6.66 -20.16
N ASP A 87 3.64 6.83 -19.15
CA ASP A 87 5.10 6.68 -19.32
C ASP A 87 5.47 5.19 -19.40
N LYS A 88 5.63 4.70 -20.64
CA LYS A 88 5.91 3.30 -20.93
C LYS A 88 7.34 2.88 -20.61
N LYS A 89 8.28 3.83 -20.46
CA LYS A 89 9.69 3.52 -20.18
C LYS A 89 9.86 2.85 -18.81
N HIS A 90 9.02 3.22 -17.86
CA HIS A 90 9.02 2.70 -16.49
C HIS A 90 7.76 1.86 -16.19
N GLY A 91 7.13 1.35 -17.25
CA GLY A 91 5.90 0.56 -17.14
C GLY A 91 6.18 -0.88 -16.66
N PRO A 92 5.23 -1.48 -15.94
CA PRO A 92 5.36 -2.86 -15.48
C PRO A 92 5.36 -3.85 -16.65
N ILE A 93 6.15 -4.91 -16.51
CA ILE A 93 6.29 -5.96 -17.53
C ILE A 93 4.92 -6.60 -17.80
N GLY A 94 4.54 -6.69 -19.08
CA GLY A 94 3.27 -7.29 -19.50
C GLY A 94 2.08 -6.33 -19.51
N TYR A 95 2.26 -5.07 -19.13
CA TYR A 95 1.18 -4.05 -19.11
C TYR A 95 1.53 -2.78 -19.91
N HIS A 96 2.53 -2.84 -20.79
CA HIS A 96 2.95 -1.68 -21.61
C HIS A 96 1.80 -1.12 -22.47
N ASN A 97 0.87 -1.96 -22.92
CA ASN A 97 -0.26 -1.54 -23.75
C ASN A 97 -1.42 -0.90 -22.94
N CYS A 98 -1.33 -0.89 -21.61
CA CYS A 98 -2.36 -0.32 -20.75
C CYS A 98 -1.94 1.10 -20.33
N ASP A 99 -2.73 2.11 -20.65
CA ASP A 99 -2.50 3.50 -20.19
C ASP A 99 -2.86 3.69 -18.73
N GLU A 100 -3.74 2.84 -18.20
CA GLU A 100 -4.11 2.80 -16.80
C GLU A 100 -4.08 1.36 -16.29
N ILE A 101 -3.66 1.20 -15.04
CA ILE A 101 -3.59 -0.09 -14.38
C ILE A 101 -4.30 0.00 -13.04
N THR A 102 -5.32 -0.83 -12.85
CA THR A 102 -6.11 -0.88 -11.64
C THR A 102 -5.77 -2.14 -10.85
N ILE A 103 -5.26 -1.97 -9.63
CA ILE A 103 -4.98 -3.06 -8.70
C ILE A 103 -5.98 -2.98 -7.56
N LYS A 104 -6.71 -4.07 -7.34
CA LYS A 104 -7.71 -4.19 -6.28
C LYS A 104 -7.36 -5.34 -5.36
N ARG A 105 -7.42 -5.10 -4.05
CA ARG A 105 -7.34 -6.12 -3.02
C ARG A 105 -8.63 -6.11 -2.20
N GLN A 106 -9.21 -7.29 -2.02
CA GLN A 106 -10.43 -7.47 -1.23
C GLN A 106 -10.22 -8.54 -0.17
N ILE A 107 -10.66 -8.27 1.04
CA ILE A 107 -10.77 -9.25 2.12
C ILE A 107 -12.21 -9.36 2.58
N VAL A 108 -12.65 -10.60 2.81
CA VAL A 108 -13.96 -10.92 3.38
C VAL A 108 -13.74 -11.61 4.73
N VAL A 109 -14.43 -11.18 5.78
CA VAL A 109 -14.42 -11.82 7.10
C VAL A 109 -14.86 -13.27 6.96
N ASN A 110 -14.04 -14.20 7.45
CA ASN A 110 -14.24 -15.66 7.27
C ASN A 110 -14.32 -16.12 5.80
N GLY A 111 -13.89 -15.27 4.87
CA GLY A 111 -13.89 -15.55 3.44
C GLY A 111 -12.48 -15.51 2.86
N ARG A 112 -12.40 -15.27 1.54
CA ARG A 112 -11.12 -15.25 0.82
C ARG A 112 -10.52 -13.85 0.77
N ASN A 113 -9.20 -13.81 0.78
CA ASN A 113 -8.42 -12.64 0.37
C ASN A 113 -8.12 -12.76 -1.12
N THR A 114 -8.53 -11.79 -1.91
CA THR A 114 -8.43 -11.84 -3.37
C THR A 114 -7.73 -10.59 -3.90
N TYR A 115 -6.94 -10.79 -4.95
CA TYR A 115 -6.34 -9.72 -5.73
C TYR A 115 -6.91 -9.73 -7.13
N SER A 116 -6.98 -8.56 -7.75
CA SER A 116 -7.21 -8.43 -9.18
C SER A 116 -6.39 -7.30 -9.77
N ILE A 117 -5.95 -7.49 -11.01
CA ILE A 117 -5.29 -6.47 -11.83
C ILE A 117 -6.15 -6.29 -13.08
N ASN A 118 -6.60 -5.08 -13.37
CA ASN A 118 -7.50 -4.75 -14.48
C ASN A 118 -8.74 -5.67 -14.53
N GLY A 119 -9.33 -5.96 -13.36
CA GLY A 119 -10.51 -6.82 -13.22
C GLY A 119 -10.22 -8.32 -13.25
N SER A 120 -9.04 -8.75 -13.68
CA SER A 120 -8.66 -10.18 -13.71
C SER A 120 -8.12 -10.64 -12.35
N THR A 121 -8.73 -11.66 -11.76
CA THR A 121 -8.28 -12.24 -10.48
C THR A 121 -6.85 -12.78 -10.61
N THR A 122 -6.01 -12.48 -9.62
CA THR A 122 -4.60 -12.84 -9.63
C THR A 122 -4.11 -13.28 -8.24
N THR A 123 -2.90 -13.82 -8.18
CA THR A 123 -2.24 -14.24 -6.93
C THR A 123 -1.46 -13.09 -6.31
N ASN A 124 -1.20 -13.17 -4.99
CA ASN A 124 -0.35 -12.21 -4.31
C ASN A 124 1.08 -12.17 -4.90
N ALA A 125 1.61 -13.33 -5.31
CA ALA A 125 2.92 -13.43 -5.96
C ALA A 125 2.99 -12.58 -7.24
N LYS A 126 1.99 -12.69 -8.12
CA LYS A 126 1.93 -11.89 -9.35
C LYS A 126 1.86 -10.38 -9.07
N VAL A 127 1.17 -9.96 -8.01
CA VAL A 127 1.11 -8.54 -7.60
C VAL A 127 2.46 -8.08 -7.04
N SER A 128 3.15 -8.93 -6.28
CA SER A 128 4.51 -8.67 -5.81
C SER A 128 5.50 -8.52 -6.98
N ASP A 129 5.41 -9.41 -7.98
CA ASP A 129 6.23 -9.36 -9.19
C ASP A 129 5.93 -8.11 -10.02
N PHE A 130 4.65 -7.71 -10.11
CA PHE A 130 4.25 -6.45 -10.72
C PHE A 130 4.96 -5.26 -10.08
N PHE A 131 4.89 -5.11 -8.76
CA PHE A 131 5.53 -3.98 -8.07
C PHE A 131 7.06 -4.06 -8.15
N ARG A 132 7.64 -5.25 -8.11
CA ARG A 132 9.08 -5.44 -8.33
C ARG A 132 9.50 -4.98 -9.73
N SER A 133 8.70 -5.24 -10.76
CA SER A 133 9.02 -4.86 -12.14
C SER A 133 9.08 -3.36 -12.38
N VAL A 134 8.43 -2.55 -11.52
CA VAL A 134 8.49 -1.08 -11.54
C VAL A 134 9.48 -0.52 -10.51
N GLY A 135 10.37 -1.36 -9.97
CA GLY A 135 11.37 -0.96 -8.98
C GLY A 135 10.81 -0.71 -7.57
N LEU A 136 9.55 -1.07 -7.30
CA LEU A 136 8.94 -0.90 -5.98
C LEU A 136 9.09 -2.17 -5.15
N ASN A 137 10.12 -2.22 -4.30
CA ASN A 137 10.26 -3.28 -3.31
C ASN A 137 9.41 -2.99 -2.07
N VAL A 138 8.15 -3.40 -2.10
CA VAL A 138 7.15 -3.19 -1.02
C VAL A 138 7.52 -3.84 0.32
N ASN A 139 8.42 -4.83 0.30
CA ASN A 139 8.92 -5.50 1.51
C ASN A 139 10.25 -4.89 2.01
N ASN A 140 10.86 -3.97 1.27
CA ASN A 140 12.01 -3.23 1.75
C ASN A 140 11.55 -2.41 2.97
N PRO A 141 12.13 -2.60 4.16
CA PRO A 141 11.72 -1.84 5.33
C PRO A 141 11.83 -0.34 5.07
N HIS A 142 12.76 0.13 4.23
CA HIS A 142 12.95 1.54 3.90
C HIS A 142 11.93 2.13 2.92
N PHE A 143 11.09 1.31 2.30
CA PHE A 143 10.00 1.77 1.44
C PHE A 143 8.99 2.65 2.22
N LEU A 144 8.81 2.36 3.51
CA LEU A 144 7.82 3.03 4.35
C LEU A 144 8.47 3.58 5.62
N ILE A 145 8.49 4.91 5.73
CA ILE A 145 9.00 5.62 6.89
C ILE A 145 7.82 5.97 7.80
N MET A 146 7.57 5.09 8.78
CA MET A 146 6.55 5.31 9.80
C MET A 146 7.03 6.26 10.91
N GLN A 147 6.07 6.86 11.60
CA GLN A 147 6.33 7.65 12.81
C GLN A 147 7.15 6.84 13.83
N GLY A 148 8.11 7.51 14.48
CA GLY A 148 9.05 6.88 15.41
C GLY A 148 10.27 6.23 14.75
N ARG A 149 10.26 6.00 13.43
CA ARG A 149 11.47 5.56 12.71
C ARG A 149 12.57 6.62 12.76
N ILE A 150 12.22 7.90 12.61
CA ILE A 150 13.17 9.01 12.72
C ILE A 150 13.82 9.04 14.11
N THR A 151 13.05 8.87 15.18
CA THR A 151 13.54 8.81 16.56
C THR A 151 14.47 7.62 16.79
N LYS A 152 14.15 6.46 16.21
CA LYS A 152 15.05 5.30 16.24
C LYS A 152 16.37 5.62 15.56
N VAL A 153 16.36 6.31 14.41
CA VAL A 153 17.59 6.72 13.71
C VAL A 153 18.42 7.68 14.53
N LEU A 154 17.79 8.68 15.15
CA LEU A 154 18.50 9.65 15.98
C LEU A 154 19.15 9.01 17.22
N ASN A 155 18.57 7.92 17.73
CA ASN A 155 19.07 7.20 18.90
C ASN A 155 19.97 6.00 18.56
N MET A 156 20.29 5.77 17.29
CA MET A 156 21.16 4.65 16.89
C MET A 156 22.59 4.87 17.36
N LYS A 157 23.21 3.82 17.86
CA LYS A 157 24.65 3.83 18.17
C LYS A 157 25.46 3.85 16.87
N PRO A 158 26.71 4.36 16.88
CA PRO A 158 27.53 4.48 15.66
C PRO A 158 27.67 3.19 14.84
N HIS A 159 27.78 2.03 15.50
CA HIS A 159 27.84 0.74 14.81
C HIS A 159 26.51 0.35 14.14
N GLU A 160 25.37 0.68 14.73
CA GLU A 160 24.04 0.42 14.14
C GLU A 160 23.84 1.28 12.90
N VAL A 161 24.29 2.54 12.92
CA VAL A 161 24.27 3.43 11.75
C VAL A 161 25.16 2.86 10.64
N PHE A 162 26.36 2.39 10.97
CA PHE A 162 27.28 1.80 10.00
C PHE A 162 26.71 0.55 9.33
N PHE A 163 26.20 -0.41 10.12
CA PHE A 163 25.53 -1.59 9.57
C PHE A 163 24.33 -1.24 8.70
N ARG A 164 23.59 -0.19 9.07
CA ARG A 164 22.43 0.26 8.30
C ARG A 164 22.82 0.85 6.95
N LEU A 165 23.91 1.62 6.87
CA LEU A 165 24.44 2.14 5.61
C LEU A 165 24.91 1.02 4.67
N LEU A 166 25.46 -0.06 5.22
CA LEU A 166 25.81 -1.26 4.45
C LEU A 166 24.57 -1.99 3.94
N ASP A 167 23.53 -2.11 4.77
CA ASP A 167 22.27 -2.74 4.40
C ASP A 167 21.55 -1.97 3.28
N PHE A 168 21.59 -0.63 3.30
CA PHE A 168 21.10 0.21 2.19
C PHE A 168 21.75 -0.13 0.85
N ARG A 169 23.08 -0.37 0.81
CA ARG A 169 23.76 -0.77 -0.44
C ARG A 169 23.29 -2.12 -0.94
N LEU A 170 22.98 -3.07 -0.06
CA LEU A 170 22.51 -4.40 -0.47
C LEU A 170 21.15 -4.35 -1.18
N TYR A 171 20.30 -3.37 -0.86
CA TYR A 171 19.00 -3.18 -1.50
C TYR A 171 19.04 -2.32 -2.77
N GLU A 172 20.05 -1.48 -2.98
CA GLU A 172 20.27 -0.76 -4.25
C GLU A 172 21.01 -1.58 -5.32
N SER A 173 21.69 -2.66 -4.91
CA SER A 173 22.55 -3.47 -5.81
C SER A 173 21.82 -4.59 -6.58
N LYS A 174 20.49 -4.59 -6.64
CA LYS A 174 19.68 -5.59 -7.36
C LYS A 174 18.50 -4.95 -8.05
#